data_AF-A0A651EZZ6-F1
#
_entry.id   AF-A0A651EZZ6-F1
#
_cell.length_a   1.000
_cell.length_b   1.000
_cell.length_c   1.000
_cell.angle_alpha   90.00
_cell.angle_beta   90.00
_cell.angle_gamma   90.00
#
_symmetry.space_group_name_H-M   'P 1'
#
loop_
_entity.id
_entity.type
_entity.pdbx_description
1 polymer ?
#
loop_
_entity_poly.entity_id
_entity_poly.type
_entity_poly.pdbx_seq_one_letter_code
_entity_poly.pdbx_strand_id
1 'polypeptide(L)'
;MEWINEWEKINQSSTAKTKIDLAKIFSRNSISPIETLQRHLRINFYYGIAFFICYISIGIFFPHWSIITFVAVAASFTMYTVVTGYSLYKKLTNWQKEFGLIQELKKINEALEKWLKLTEKIALFVYPFAISGGFILGGTLSANMSFMELFDSNLKIYALILCIVILTPVSYFLTKYLNQKAFGAYINRIKQLINDVEAE
;
A
#
# COMPACT_ATOMS: atom_id res chain seq x y z
N MET A 1 7.12 23.95 -43.47
CA MET A 1 6.24 22.81 -43.16
C MET A 1 6.96 21.46 -43.22
N GLU A 2 8.18 21.36 -43.79
CA GLU A 2 8.94 20.09 -43.85
C GLU A 2 9.50 19.61 -42.49
N TRP A 3 9.91 20.54 -41.61
CA TRP A 3 10.47 20.20 -40.29
C TRP A 3 9.50 19.50 -39.33
N ILE A 4 8.19 19.72 -39.46
CA ILE A 4 7.17 19.05 -38.63
C ILE A 4 7.05 17.57 -39.05
N ASN A 5 7.12 17.29 -40.35
CA ASN A 5 7.06 15.92 -40.87
C ASN A 5 8.35 15.12 -40.57
N GLU A 6 9.50 15.80 -40.47
CA GLU A 6 10.75 15.18 -40.01
C GLU A 6 10.74 14.85 -38.52
N TRP A 7 10.26 15.78 -37.67
CA TRP A 7 10.06 15.52 -36.25
C TRP A 7 9.04 14.40 -35.98
N GLU A 8 7.97 14.34 -36.78
CA GLU A 8 6.97 13.29 -36.67
C GLU A 8 7.53 11.94 -37.13
N LYS A 9 8.33 11.89 -38.21
CA LYS A 9 9.04 10.67 -38.64
C LYS A 9 10.13 10.22 -37.67
N ILE A 10 10.86 11.12 -37.03
CA ILE A 10 11.85 10.80 -36.00
C ILE A 10 11.15 10.27 -34.75
N ASN A 11 10.04 10.88 -34.31
CA ASN A 11 9.23 10.36 -33.22
C ASN A 11 8.59 9.01 -33.58
N GLN A 12 8.13 8.81 -34.81
CA GLN A 12 7.48 7.57 -35.23
C GLN A 12 8.48 6.42 -35.46
N SER A 13 9.69 6.71 -35.92
CA SER A 13 10.78 5.73 -36.08
C SER A 13 11.50 5.42 -34.76
N SER A 14 11.72 6.42 -33.91
CA SER A 14 12.18 6.21 -32.53
C SER A 14 11.11 5.45 -31.75
N THR A 15 9.85 5.89 -31.70
CA THR A 15 8.80 5.11 -31.02
C THR A 15 8.57 3.74 -31.61
N ALA A 16 8.76 3.48 -32.91
CA ALA A 16 8.66 2.12 -33.45
C ALA A 16 9.86 1.25 -33.05
N LYS A 17 11.09 1.76 -33.15
CA LYS A 17 12.32 1.03 -32.80
C LYS A 17 12.43 0.84 -31.28
N THR A 18 12.13 1.87 -30.50
CA THR A 18 12.00 1.86 -29.04
C THR A 18 10.78 1.04 -28.60
N LYS A 19 9.63 1.01 -29.31
CA LYS A 19 8.53 0.06 -29.01
C LYS A 19 8.95 -1.37 -29.29
N ILE A 20 9.73 -1.64 -30.35
CA ILE A 20 10.22 -2.99 -30.68
C ILE A 20 11.29 -3.43 -29.68
N ASP A 21 12.25 -2.58 -29.32
CA ASP A 21 13.25 -2.90 -28.30
C ASP A 21 12.65 -2.96 -26.90
N LEU A 22 11.73 -2.07 -26.54
CA LEU A 22 10.96 -2.19 -25.29
C LEU A 22 10.08 -3.44 -25.31
N ALA A 23 9.40 -3.77 -26.42
CA ALA A 23 8.62 -5.01 -26.51
C ALA A 23 9.50 -6.27 -26.47
N LYS A 24 10.75 -6.19 -26.92
CA LYS A 24 11.72 -7.30 -26.93
C LYS A 24 12.45 -7.43 -25.59
N ILE A 25 12.76 -6.32 -24.93
CA ILE A 25 13.17 -6.26 -23.51
C ILE A 25 12.01 -6.73 -22.62
N PHE A 26 10.77 -6.39 -22.98
CA PHE A 26 9.58 -6.81 -22.26
C PHE A 26 9.25 -8.29 -22.45
N SER A 27 9.34 -8.81 -23.68
CA SER A 27 9.08 -10.22 -23.98
C SER A 27 10.19 -11.14 -23.50
N ARG A 28 11.43 -10.64 -23.41
CA ARG A 28 12.59 -11.44 -22.97
C ARG A 28 12.84 -11.34 -21.46
N ASN A 29 12.38 -10.27 -20.77
CA ASN A 29 12.69 -10.05 -19.34
C ASN A 29 11.61 -9.34 -18.48
N SER A 30 10.54 -8.72 -19.02
CA SER A 30 9.72 -7.79 -18.23
C SER A 30 8.21 -8.11 -18.08
N ILE A 31 7.79 -9.30 -18.49
CA ILE A 31 6.61 -9.93 -17.89
C ILE A 31 6.78 -9.98 -16.35
N SER A 32 8.02 -10.09 -15.85
CA SER A 32 8.33 -10.18 -14.41
C SER A 32 7.94 -8.96 -13.55
N PRO A 33 8.33 -7.69 -13.80
CA PRO A 33 8.13 -6.62 -12.81
C PRO A 33 6.67 -6.20 -12.62
N ILE A 34 5.89 -6.10 -13.71
CA ILE A 34 4.47 -5.73 -13.64
C ILE A 34 3.64 -6.88 -13.08
N GLU A 35 3.89 -8.12 -13.50
CA GLU A 35 3.19 -9.28 -12.92
C GLU A 35 3.55 -9.51 -11.46
N THR A 36 4.80 -9.25 -11.07
CA THR A 36 5.18 -9.40 -9.66
C THR A 36 4.64 -8.26 -8.80
N LEU A 37 4.53 -7.04 -9.34
CA LEU A 37 3.79 -5.94 -8.71
C LEU A 37 2.32 -6.29 -8.52
N GLN A 38 1.67 -6.83 -9.57
CA GLN A 38 0.31 -7.35 -9.51
C GLN A 38 0.17 -8.48 -8.48
N ARG A 39 1.17 -9.38 -8.38
CA ARG A 39 1.22 -10.44 -7.38
C ARG A 39 1.32 -9.89 -5.96
N HIS A 40 2.17 -8.89 -5.72
CA HIS A 40 2.31 -8.25 -4.41
C HIS A 40 1.05 -7.46 -4.02
N LEU A 41 0.42 -6.75 -4.96
CA LEU A 41 -0.88 -6.08 -4.75
C LEU A 41 -1.98 -7.09 -4.41
N ARG A 42 -2.00 -8.24 -5.09
CA ARG A 42 -2.94 -9.34 -4.81
C ARG A 42 -2.69 -10.00 -3.44
N ILE A 43 -1.43 -10.16 -3.05
CA ILE A 43 -1.08 -10.64 -1.69
C ILE A 43 -1.58 -9.65 -0.63
N ASN A 44 -1.37 -8.35 -0.83
CA ASN A 44 -1.92 -7.32 0.06
C ASN A 44 -3.45 -7.35 0.13
N PHE A 45 -4.12 -7.66 -0.99
CA PHE A 45 -5.58 -7.86 -1.00
C PHE A 45 -6.01 -9.05 -0.12
N TYR A 46 -5.32 -10.19 -0.20
CA TYR A 46 -5.58 -11.34 0.67
C TYR A 46 -5.32 -11.03 2.15
N TYR A 47 -4.24 -10.31 2.47
CA TYR A 47 -4.01 -9.86 3.85
C TYR A 47 -5.14 -8.92 4.32
N GLY A 48 -5.59 -8.00 3.47
CA GLY A 48 -6.72 -7.13 3.78
C GLY A 48 -8.00 -7.90 4.11
N ILE A 49 -8.34 -8.92 3.33
CA ILE A 49 -9.47 -9.81 3.61
C ILE A 49 -9.26 -10.58 4.92
N ALA A 50 -8.07 -11.14 5.13
CA ALA A 50 -7.76 -11.88 6.36
C ALA A 50 -7.94 -11.00 7.61
N PHE A 51 -7.40 -9.78 7.60
CA PHE A 51 -7.59 -8.81 8.68
C PHE A 51 -9.05 -8.43 8.87
N PHE A 52 -9.80 -8.27 7.77
CA PHE A 52 -11.24 -7.97 7.84
C PHE A 52 -12.03 -9.10 8.52
N ILE A 53 -11.72 -10.36 8.20
CA ILE A 53 -12.30 -11.53 8.88
C ILE A 53 -11.94 -11.51 10.37
N CYS A 54 -10.67 -11.25 10.71
CA CYS A 54 -10.25 -11.11 12.11
C CYS A 54 -11.05 -10.02 12.85
N TYR A 55 -11.30 -8.87 12.23
CA TYR A 55 -12.10 -7.80 12.82
C TYR A 55 -13.55 -8.23 13.08
N ILE A 56 -14.18 -8.94 12.13
CA ILE A 56 -15.52 -9.51 12.32
C ILE A 56 -15.54 -10.51 13.48
N SER A 57 -14.55 -11.42 13.53
CA SER A 57 -14.44 -12.38 14.63
C SER A 57 -14.33 -11.68 15.99
N ILE A 58 -13.49 -10.65 16.10
CA ILE A 58 -13.37 -9.86 17.33
C ILE A 58 -14.72 -9.24 17.72
N GLY A 59 -15.46 -8.68 16.76
CA GLY A 59 -16.78 -8.10 17.03
C GLY A 59 -17.83 -9.09 17.53
N ILE A 60 -17.76 -10.35 17.10
CA ILE A 60 -18.69 -11.42 17.55
C ILE A 60 -18.30 -11.94 18.94
N PHE A 61 -17.01 -12.18 19.19
CA PHE A 61 -16.54 -12.73 20.47
C PHE A 61 -16.55 -11.69 21.60
N PHE A 62 -16.38 -10.40 21.27
CA PHE A 62 -16.30 -9.31 22.24
C PHE A 62 -17.32 -8.21 21.90
N PRO A 63 -18.62 -8.42 22.19
CA PRO A 63 -19.70 -7.48 21.88
C PRO A 63 -19.72 -6.26 22.83
N HIS A 64 -18.56 -5.67 23.10
CA HIS A 64 -18.44 -4.41 23.83
C HIS A 64 -18.38 -3.24 22.86
N TRP A 65 -19.23 -2.22 23.08
CA TRP A 65 -19.30 -1.02 22.26
C TRP A 65 -17.94 -0.33 22.05
N SER A 66 -17.11 -0.26 23.10
CA SER A 66 -15.77 0.34 23.00
C SER A 66 -14.85 -0.45 22.07
N ILE A 67 -14.84 -1.79 22.16
CA ILE A 67 -13.99 -2.63 21.31
C ILE A 67 -14.48 -2.56 19.86
N ILE A 68 -15.80 -2.65 19.66
CA ILE A 68 -16.42 -2.57 18.32
C ILE A 68 -16.08 -1.25 17.64
N THR A 69 -16.10 -0.11 18.35
CA THR A 69 -15.79 1.20 17.76
C THR A 69 -14.33 1.30 17.32
N PHE A 70 -13.35 0.90 18.14
CA PHE A 70 -11.94 0.89 17.74
C PHE A 70 -11.67 -0.07 16.58
N VAL A 71 -12.27 -1.25 16.61
CA VAL A 71 -12.16 -2.26 15.55
C VAL A 71 -12.82 -1.76 14.25
N ALA A 72 -13.98 -1.12 14.33
CA ALA A 72 -14.68 -0.57 13.16
C ALA A 72 -13.88 0.55 12.49
N VAL A 73 -13.23 1.43 13.28
CA VAL A 73 -12.33 2.44 12.75
C VAL A 73 -11.15 1.78 12.01
N ALA A 74 -10.45 0.83 12.65
CA ALA A 74 -9.34 0.10 12.03
C ALA A 74 -9.76 -0.66 10.75
N ALA A 75 -10.94 -1.29 10.78
CA ALA A 75 -11.52 -1.99 9.63
C ALA A 75 -11.82 -1.04 8.47
N SER A 76 -12.37 0.15 8.75
CA SER A 76 -12.69 1.17 7.73
C SER A 76 -11.43 1.63 6.99
N PHE A 77 -10.34 1.90 7.72
CA PHE A 77 -9.07 2.29 7.11
C PHE A 77 -8.38 1.15 6.35
N THR A 78 -8.49 -0.08 6.87
CA THR A 78 -8.00 -1.27 6.16
C THR A 78 -8.73 -1.42 4.83
N MET A 79 -10.05 -1.30 4.84
CA MET A 79 -10.87 -1.37 3.63
C MET A 79 -10.53 -0.26 2.63
N TYR A 80 -10.32 0.98 3.11
CA TYR A 80 -9.88 2.08 2.27
C TYR A 80 -8.54 1.78 1.56
N THR A 81 -7.57 1.22 2.30
CA THR A 81 -6.26 0.84 1.76
C THR A 81 -6.37 -0.28 0.71
N VAL A 82 -7.26 -1.25 0.96
CA VAL A 82 -7.56 -2.35 0.03
C VAL A 82 -8.23 -1.84 -1.25
N VAL A 83 -9.23 -0.96 -1.15
CA VAL A 83 -9.94 -0.40 -2.31
C VAL A 83 -9.02 0.47 -3.16
N THR A 84 -8.20 1.32 -2.54
CA THR A 84 -7.23 2.15 -3.27
C THR A 84 -6.14 1.29 -3.92
N GLY A 85 -5.66 0.26 -3.24
CA GLY A 85 -4.74 -0.73 -3.82
C GLY A 85 -5.36 -1.51 -4.99
N TYR A 86 -6.63 -1.90 -4.88
CA TYR A 86 -7.36 -2.56 -5.97
C TYR A 86 -7.60 -1.63 -7.18
N SER A 87 -7.88 -0.35 -6.93
CA SER A 87 -7.96 0.66 -8.00
C SER A 87 -6.63 0.78 -8.74
N LEU A 88 -5.50 0.75 -8.03
CA LEU A 88 -4.16 0.74 -8.62
C LEU A 88 -3.92 -0.53 -9.44
N TYR A 89 -4.32 -1.69 -8.91
CA TYR A 89 -4.27 -2.96 -9.63
C TYR A 89 -5.08 -2.93 -10.93
N LYS A 90 -6.33 -2.42 -10.90
CA LYS A 90 -7.18 -2.33 -12.09
C LYS A 90 -6.59 -1.39 -13.15
N LYS A 91 -5.96 -0.28 -12.72
CA LYS A 91 -5.22 0.61 -13.63
C LYS A 91 -4.03 -0.08 -14.29
N LEU A 92 -3.35 -0.98 -13.57
CA LEU A 92 -2.26 -1.80 -14.10
C LEU A 92 -2.74 -2.91 -15.04
N THR A 93 -3.92 -3.48 -14.81
CA THR A 93 -4.49 -4.55 -15.66
C THR A 93 -5.11 -4.00 -16.94
N ASN A 94 -5.72 -2.81 -16.91
CA ASN A 94 -6.26 -2.13 -18.09
C ASN A 94 -5.16 -1.46 -18.95
N TRP A 95 -3.97 -2.04 -18.97
CA TRP A 95 -2.83 -1.60 -19.77
C TRP A 95 -3.18 -1.70 -21.26
N GLN A 96 -3.71 -0.61 -21.83
CA GLN A 96 -3.87 -0.48 -23.27
C GLN A 96 -2.55 0.02 -23.85
N LYS A 97 -1.96 -0.78 -24.74
CA LYS A 97 -0.70 -0.52 -25.49
C LYS A 97 -0.70 0.76 -26.36
N GLU A 98 -1.69 1.64 -26.22
CA GLU A 98 -1.96 2.73 -27.14
C GLU A 98 -1.17 4.02 -26.85
N PHE A 99 -0.77 4.28 -25.59
CA PHE A 99 0.06 5.45 -25.25
C PHE A 99 1.54 5.10 -25.09
N GLY A 100 2.39 6.13 -25.20
CA GLY A 100 3.85 6.01 -25.09
C GLY A 100 4.27 5.29 -23.80
N LEU A 101 4.91 4.13 -23.96
CA LEU A 101 5.24 3.15 -22.91
C LEU A 101 5.97 3.78 -21.71
N ILE A 102 6.82 4.79 -21.96
CA ILE A 102 7.59 5.52 -20.95
C ILE A 102 6.70 6.43 -20.08
N GLN A 103 5.77 7.17 -20.69
CA GLN A 103 4.89 8.09 -19.97
C GLN A 103 3.95 7.32 -19.04
N GLU A 104 3.50 6.14 -19.45
CA GLU A 104 2.68 5.27 -18.60
C GLU A 104 3.48 4.67 -17.44
N LEU A 105 4.72 4.22 -17.68
CA LEU A 105 5.62 3.75 -16.61
C LEU A 105 5.87 4.83 -15.56
N LYS A 106 6.10 6.09 -15.98
CA LYS A 106 6.21 7.22 -15.06
C LYS A 106 4.93 7.40 -14.23
N LYS A 107 3.76 7.38 -14.87
CA LYS A 107 2.45 7.50 -14.18
C LYS A 107 2.22 6.38 -13.16
N ILE A 108 2.58 5.14 -13.50
CA ILE A 108 2.46 3.98 -12.60
C ILE A 108 3.39 4.15 -11.40
N ASN A 109 4.65 4.53 -11.63
CA ASN A 109 5.63 4.71 -10.58
C ASN A 109 5.20 5.82 -9.61
N GLU A 110 4.75 6.96 -10.12
CA GLU A 110 4.23 8.05 -9.30
C GLU A 110 2.98 7.64 -8.51
N ALA A 111 2.06 6.89 -9.13
CA ALA A 111 0.86 6.42 -8.45
C ALA A 111 1.20 5.44 -7.31
N LEU A 112 2.17 4.55 -7.53
CA LEU A 112 2.64 3.61 -6.52
C LEU A 112 3.35 4.34 -5.36
N GLU A 113 4.26 5.28 -5.66
CA GLU A 113 4.93 6.08 -4.62
C GLU A 113 3.94 6.91 -3.81
N LYS A 114 2.95 7.54 -4.47
CA LYS A 114 1.88 8.29 -3.79
C LYS A 114 1.06 7.38 -2.89
N TRP A 115 0.69 6.19 -3.37
CA TRP A 115 -0.07 5.21 -2.59
C TRP A 115 0.71 4.74 -1.36
N LEU A 116 2.01 4.41 -1.49
CA LEU A 116 2.83 3.99 -0.35
C LEU A 116 2.95 5.09 0.71
N LYS A 117 3.20 6.34 0.30
CA LYS A 117 3.26 7.49 1.22
C LYS A 117 1.93 7.74 1.91
N LEU A 118 0.81 7.52 1.20
CA LEU A 118 -0.53 7.63 1.79
C LEU A 118 -0.76 6.55 2.84
N THR A 119 -0.43 5.30 2.54
CA THR A 119 -0.55 4.17 3.48
C THR A 119 0.30 4.39 4.73
N GLU A 120 1.53 4.90 4.57
CA GLU A 120 2.41 5.26 5.70
C GLU A 120 1.79 6.35 6.61
N LYS A 121 1.16 7.37 6.03
CA LYS A 121 0.49 8.43 6.81
C LYS A 121 -0.77 7.93 7.51
N ILE A 122 -1.57 7.11 6.82
CA ILE A 122 -2.77 6.49 7.39
C ILE A 122 -2.36 5.61 8.57
N ALA A 123 -1.27 4.85 8.43
CA ALA A 123 -0.77 3.99 9.49
C ALA A 123 -0.49 4.77 10.80
N LEU A 124 0.15 5.95 10.72
CA LEU A 124 0.37 6.81 11.89
C LEU A 124 -0.92 7.25 12.60
N PHE A 125 -2.00 7.47 11.83
CA PHE A 125 -3.28 7.87 12.40
C PHE A 125 -4.06 6.69 12.98
N VAL A 126 -3.99 5.53 12.33
CA VAL A 126 -4.77 4.34 12.70
C VAL A 126 -4.15 3.57 13.87
N TYR A 127 -2.81 3.54 13.96
CA TYR A 127 -2.13 2.73 14.98
C TYR A 127 -2.51 3.08 16.43
N PRO A 128 -2.67 4.35 16.84
CA PRO A 128 -3.16 4.67 18.17
C PRO A 128 -4.51 4.03 18.50
N PHE A 129 -5.45 3.98 17.55
CA PHE A 129 -6.75 3.33 17.71
C PHE A 129 -6.62 1.81 17.78
N ALA A 130 -5.78 1.22 16.93
CA ALA A 130 -5.52 -0.22 16.94
C ALA A 130 -4.83 -0.68 18.25
N ILE A 131 -3.85 0.09 18.74
CA ILE A 131 -3.16 -0.15 20.01
C ILE A 131 -4.14 -0.01 21.17
N SER A 132 -4.98 1.01 21.18
CA SER A 132 -6.00 1.19 22.21
C SER A 132 -7.03 0.05 22.22
N GLY A 133 -7.52 -0.33 21.04
CA GLY A 133 -8.42 -1.47 20.89
C GLY A 133 -7.77 -2.79 21.35
N GLY A 134 -6.51 -3.02 20.99
CA GLY A 134 -5.73 -4.18 21.42
C GLY A 134 -5.45 -4.19 22.92
N PHE A 135 -5.17 -3.03 23.53
CA PHE A 135 -4.96 -2.89 24.97
C PHE A 135 -6.25 -3.20 25.75
N ILE A 136 -7.38 -2.66 25.30
CA ILE A 136 -8.70 -2.94 25.89
C ILE A 136 -9.02 -4.42 25.75
N LEU A 137 -8.84 -4.98 24.55
CA LEU A 137 -9.09 -6.40 24.29
C LEU A 137 -8.21 -7.30 25.17
N GLY A 138 -6.91 -7.01 25.27
CA GLY A 138 -5.97 -7.73 26.14
C GLY A 138 -6.36 -7.63 27.62
N GLY A 139 -6.74 -6.44 28.09
CA GLY A 139 -7.23 -6.24 29.45
C GLY A 139 -8.52 -7.02 29.75
N THR A 140 -9.46 -7.04 28.81
CA THR A 140 -10.70 -7.82 28.95
C THR A 140 -10.44 -9.33 28.94
N LEU A 141 -9.52 -9.82 28.09
CA LEU A 141 -9.31 -11.25 27.88
C LEU A 141 -8.39 -11.86 28.94
N SER A 142 -7.33 -11.14 29.34
CA SER A 142 -6.35 -11.64 30.31
C SER A 142 -6.68 -11.31 31.76
N ALA A 143 -7.36 -10.19 32.01
CA ALA A 143 -7.62 -9.72 33.37
C ALA A 143 -9.13 -9.67 33.72
N ASN A 144 -10.03 -10.07 32.81
CA ASN A 144 -11.49 -9.97 32.96
C ASN A 144 -11.97 -8.57 33.39
N MET A 145 -11.19 -7.54 33.05
CA MET A 145 -11.49 -6.17 33.45
C MET A 145 -12.50 -5.54 32.49
N SER A 146 -13.51 -4.86 33.03
CA SER A 146 -14.43 -4.05 32.23
C SER A 146 -13.74 -2.81 31.67
N PHE A 147 -14.36 -2.18 30.65
CA PHE A 147 -13.84 -0.91 30.10
C PHE A 147 -13.65 0.14 31.21
N MET A 148 -14.62 0.32 32.11
CA MET A 148 -14.48 1.30 33.19
C MET A 148 -13.32 0.97 34.13
N GLU A 149 -13.12 -0.30 34.50
CA GLU A 149 -12.03 -0.72 35.38
C GLU A 149 -10.63 -0.52 34.78
N LEU A 150 -10.51 -0.56 33.45
CA LEU A 150 -9.25 -0.27 32.76
C LEU A 150 -8.87 1.21 32.84
N PHE A 151 -9.85 2.10 33.00
CA PHE A 151 -9.64 3.54 33.12
C PHE A 151 -9.80 4.08 34.55
N ASP A 152 -10.13 3.22 35.51
CA ASP A 152 -10.32 3.60 36.91
C ASP A 152 -8.99 3.98 37.61
N SER A 153 -7.87 3.43 37.14
CA SER A 153 -6.55 3.72 37.70
C SER A 153 -5.70 4.56 36.75
N ASN A 154 -5.18 5.67 37.26
CA ASN A 154 -4.22 6.53 36.55
C ASN A 154 -3.01 5.75 36.01
N LEU A 155 -2.55 4.71 36.72
CA LEU A 155 -1.43 3.86 36.28
C LEU A 155 -1.73 3.14 34.95
N LYS A 156 -2.96 2.65 34.77
CA LYS A 156 -3.36 1.94 33.53
C LYS A 156 -3.46 2.90 32.36
N ILE A 157 -3.94 4.13 32.60
CA ILE A 157 -3.98 5.20 31.60
C ILE A 157 -2.56 5.57 31.17
N TYR A 158 -1.63 5.76 32.11
CA TYR A 158 -0.22 6.02 31.77
C TYR A 158 0.40 4.86 30.99
N ALA A 159 0.09 3.61 31.35
CA ALA A 159 0.54 2.44 30.59
C ALA A 159 0.01 2.45 29.15
N LEU A 160 -1.27 2.78 28.93
CA LEU A 160 -1.85 2.92 27.60
C LEU A 160 -1.15 4.02 26.78
N ILE A 161 -0.95 5.20 27.36
CA ILE A 161 -0.25 6.30 26.69
C ILE A 161 1.18 5.90 26.32
N LEU A 162 1.90 5.26 27.25
CA LEU A 162 3.25 4.75 27.00
C LEU A 162 3.26 3.74 25.86
N CYS A 163 2.32 2.81 25.84
CA CYS A 163 2.13 1.86 24.74
C CYS A 163 1.91 2.57 23.42
N ILE A 164 1.03 3.57 23.35
CA ILE A 164 0.78 4.32 22.11
C ILE A 164 2.05 5.04 21.64
N VAL A 165 2.75 5.73 22.54
CA VAL A 165 3.96 6.50 22.24
C VAL A 165 5.10 5.61 21.75
N ILE A 166 5.23 4.40 22.27
CA ILE A 166 6.29 3.46 21.87
C ILE A 166 5.88 2.65 20.63
N LEU A 167 4.70 2.07 20.63
CA LEU A 167 4.27 1.16 19.57
C LEU A 167 3.96 1.89 18.27
N THR A 168 3.42 3.12 18.32
CA THR A 168 3.09 3.87 17.10
C THR A 168 4.31 4.13 16.20
N PRO A 169 5.43 4.70 16.69
CA PRO A 169 6.63 4.89 15.87
C PRO A 169 7.22 3.55 15.43
N VAL A 170 7.22 2.53 16.30
CA VAL A 170 7.70 1.19 15.94
C VAL A 170 6.89 0.60 14.78
N SER A 171 5.56 0.69 14.85
CA SER A 171 4.66 0.24 13.78
C SER A 171 4.85 1.05 12.51
N TYR A 172 5.06 2.36 12.59
CA TYR A 172 5.39 3.19 11.42
C TYR A 172 6.68 2.73 10.72
N PHE A 173 7.76 2.52 11.48
CA PHE A 173 9.02 2.03 10.91
C PHE A 173 8.86 0.64 10.32
N LEU A 174 8.06 -0.23 10.95
CA LEU A 174 7.75 -1.55 10.43
C LEU A 174 6.97 -1.47 9.11
N THR A 175 5.93 -0.64 9.02
CA THR A 175 5.17 -0.42 7.79
C THR A 175 6.07 0.09 6.67
N LYS A 176 6.92 1.09 6.96
CA LYS A 176 7.89 1.63 6.01
C LYS A 176 8.86 0.55 5.53
N TYR A 177 9.39 -0.26 6.43
CA TYR A 177 10.30 -1.35 6.09
C TYR A 177 9.62 -2.42 5.23
N LEU A 178 8.41 -2.84 5.59
CA LEU A 178 7.62 -3.80 4.82
C LEU A 178 7.27 -3.26 3.43
N ASN A 179 6.88 -1.99 3.34
CA ASN A 179 6.60 -1.31 2.08
C ASN A 179 7.84 -1.22 1.20
N GLN A 180 9.00 -0.84 1.75
CA GLN A 180 10.26 -0.82 1.00
C GLN A 180 10.70 -2.21 0.54
N LYS A 181 10.56 -3.22 1.39
CA LYS A 181 10.90 -4.60 1.03
C LYS A 181 9.95 -5.16 -0.03
N ALA A 182 8.66 -4.85 0.05
CA ALA A 182 7.65 -5.34 -0.88
C ALA A 182 7.61 -4.56 -2.20
N PHE A 183 7.94 -3.25 -2.21
CA PHE A 183 7.75 -2.39 -3.38
C PHE A 183 9.02 -1.66 -3.86
N GLY A 184 10.04 -1.50 -3.01
CA GLY A 184 11.23 -0.71 -3.30
C GLY A 184 12.08 -1.24 -4.46
N ALA A 185 12.24 -2.57 -4.55
CA ALA A 185 12.93 -3.19 -5.68
C ALA A 185 12.24 -2.90 -7.02
N TYR A 186 10.91 -2.80 -7.04
CA TYR A 186 10.13 -2.50 -8.25
C TYR A 186 10.24 -1.03 -8.64
N ILE A 187 10.11 -0.12 -7.68
CA ILE A 187 10.27 1.32 -7.91
C ILE A 187 11.65 1.60 -8.50
N ASN A 188 12.71 0.98 -7.95
CA ASN A 188 14.06 1.15 -8.45
C ASN A 188 14.22 0.58 -9.86
N ARG A 189 13.63 -0.58 -10.15
CA ARG A 189 13.72 -1.20 -11.48
C ARG A 189 12.95 -0.42 -12.55
N ILE A 190 11.80 0.15 -12.20
CA ILE A 190 11.04 1.04 -13.10
C ILE A 190 11.82 2.35 -13.35
N LYS A 191 12.46 2.91 -12.32
CA LYS A 191 13.31 4.11 -12.47
C LYS A 191 14.53 3.85 -13.36
N GLN A 192 15.20 2.70 -13.19
CA GLN A 192 16.33 2.31 -14.04
C GLN A 192 15.90 2.20 -15.50
N LEU A 193 14.79 1.50 -15.79
CA LEU A 193 14.27 1.38 -17.15
C LEU A 193 13.88 2.72 -17.78
N ILE A 194 13.34 3.66 -17.01
CA ILE A 194 13.03 5.01 -17.53
C ILE A 194 14.33 5.75 -17.87
N ASN A 195 15.33 5.69 -17.00
CA ASN A 195 16.61 6.38 -17.22
C ASN A 195 17.38 5.79 -18.40
N ASP A 196 17.38 4.46 -18.56
CA ASP A 196 18.07 3.80 -19.67
C ASP A 196 17.48 4.21 -21.02
N VAL A 197 16.17 4.44 -21.09
CA VAL A 197 15.47 4.85 -22.32
C VAL A 197 15.56 6.36 -22.57
N GLU A 198 15.75 7.18 -21.54
CA GLU A 198 15.99 8.62 -21.68
C GLU A 198 17.46 8.97 -22.00
N ALA A 199 18.38 8.02 -21.78
CA ALA A 199 19.80 8.17 -22.06
C ALA A 199 20.21 7.75 -23.50
N GLU A 200 19.35 7.01 -24.20
CA GLU A 200 19.47 6.70 -25.64
C GLU A 200 18.82 7.78 -26.51
#